data_AF-A0A2T4UN71-F1
#
_entry.id   AF-A0A2T4UN71-F1
#
_cell.length_a   1.000
_cell.length_b   1.000
_cell.length_c   1.000
_cell.angle_alpha   90.00
_cell.angle_beta   90.00
_cell.angle_gamma   90.00
#
_symmetry.space_group_name_H-M   'P 1'
#
loop_
_entity.id
_entity.type
_entity.pdbx_description
1 polymer ?
#
loop_
_entity_poly.entity_id
_entity_poly.type
_entity_poly.pdbx_seq_one_letter_code
_entity_poly.pdbx_strand_id
1 'polypeptide(L)'
;MTRPTWAGLSVGVAWRPPTIADAGEARARLRPSVTTAGALRASTEVPMRRHRSPVRQLRQWPNGQRAGTAGRCAARAARRLPFMAVTPDPTSYREAIGRFATGVAVVTCDGPQGPSGLTTNAVSSLSLDPLLLLVCFDNTSRTLEAVRGAGRFAVNVLAAHQADLASVFASKREQHEKFAEVTHRVEHGLPVLDDAIAWFACELHDLLPGGDHTIGLGRVTAVHHEPQAAPLLWFGGGYRAIG
;
A
#
# COMPACT_ATOMS: atom_id res chain seq x y z
N MET A 1 -2.23 -46.02 -30.50
CA MET A 1 -2.09 -46.00 -29.03
C MET A 1 -2.02 -44.53 -28.61
N THR A 2 -3.15 -43.82 -28.66
CA THR A 2 -4.10 -43.54 -27.56
C THR A 2 -3.53 -42.58 -26.51
N ARG A 3 -3.78 -41.29 -26.76
CA ARG A 3 -3.88 -40.21 -25.76
C ARG A 3 -4.98 -40.54 -24.74
N PRO A 4 -4.89 -40.07 -23.49
CA PRO A 4 -6.07 -39.90 -22.66
C PRO A 4 -6.72 -38.53 -22.93
N THR A 5 -8.01 -38.58 -23.24
CA THR A 5 -8.97 -37.47 -23.26
C THR A 5 -9.89 -37.55 -22.03
N TRP A 6 -10.69 -36.48 -21.86
CA TRP A 6 -11.88 -36.25 -21.01
C TRP A 6 -11.59 -35.41 -19.77
N ALA A 7 -11.96 -34.12 -19.78
CA ALA A 7 -13.31 -33.55 -19.57
C ALA A 7 -13.68 -33.58 -18.08
N GLY A 8 -14.24 -32.55 -17.44
CA GLY A 8 -14.79 -31.27 -17.84
C GLY A 8 -15.65 -30.83 -16.64
N LEU A 9 -15.69 -29.55 -16.31
CA LEU A 9 -16.79 -28.94 -15.57
C LEU A 9 -16.73 -27.43 -15.78
N SER A 10 -17.70 -26.96 -16.55
CA SER A 10 -17.98 -25.57 -16.87
C SER A 10 -18.99 -25.03 -15.86
N VAL A 11 -18.69 -23.88 -15.28
CA VAL A 11 -19.62 -22.82 -14.83
C VAL A 11 -18.78 -21.53 -14.91
N GLY A 12 -19.04 -20.50 -15.69
CA GLY A 12 -20.27 -20.08 -16.36
C GLY A 12 -20.80 -18.80 -15.72
N VAL A 13 -20.06 -17.69 -15.78
CA VAL A 13 -20.66 -16.33 -15.68
C VAL A 13 -19.95 -15.42 -16.68
N ALA A 14 -20.64 -15.12 -17.78
CA ALA A 14 -20.23 -14.14 -18.78
C ALA A 14 -20.61 -12.74 -18.28
N TRP A 15 -19.63 -11.84 -18.15
CA TRP A 15 -19.87 -10.42 -17.91
C TRP A 15 -19.89 -9.68 -19.26
N ARG A 16 -21.01 -8.99 -19.55
CA ARG A 16 -21.16 -8.09 -20.71
C ARG A 16 -21.01 -6.63 -20.26
N PRO A 17 -20.26 -5.78 -20.97
CA PRO A 17 -20.20 -4.35 -20.69
C PRO A 17 -21.46 -3.61 -21.20
N PRO A 18 -21.89 -2.50 -20.58
CA PRO A 18 -22.91 -1.64 -21.16
C PRO A 18 -22.33 -0.75 -22.27
N THR A 19 -22.97 -0.77 -23.43
CA THR A 19 -22.84 0.25 -24.48
C THR A 19 -23.98 1.26 -24.36
N ILE A 20 -23.67 2.54 -24.27
CA ILE A 20 -24.55 3.63 -24.74
C ILE A 20 -23.67 4.62 -25.50
N ALA A 21 -24.00 4.81 -26.77
CA ALA A 21 -23.48 5.87 -27.63
C ALA A 21 -24.45 7.07 -27.61
N ASP A 22 -23.85 8.26 -27.75
CA ASP A 22 -24.34 9.51 -28.30
C ASP A 22 -25.52 10.26 -27.66
N ALA A 23 -25.18 11.32 -26.93
CA ALA A 23 -25.88 12.60 -27.00
C ALA A 23 -24.83 13.72 -27.06
N GLY A 24 -24.86 14.48 -28.16
CA GLY A 24 -23.83 15.43 -28.56
C GLY A 24 -23.86 16.80 -27.90
N GLU A 25 -22.82 17.54 -28.28
CA GLU A 25 -22.53 18.96 -28.16
C GLU A 25 -23.66 19.93 -27.77
N ALA A 26 -23.38 20.77 -26.78
CA ALA A 26 -23.71 22.19 -26.82
C ALA A 26 -22.67 23.01 -26.02
N ARG A 27 -21.83 23.74 -26.75
CA ARG A 27 -21.01 24.84 -26.23
C ARG A 27 -21.90 26.07 -25.99
N ALA A 28 -21.86 26.66 -24.81
CA ALA A 28 -22.14 28.08 -24.62
C ALA A 28 -21.30 28.63 -23.46
N ARG A 29 -20.47 29.63 -23.78
CA ARG A 29 -19.71 30.44 -22.84
C ARG A 29 -20.66 31.43 -22.16
N LEU A 30 -20.42 31.75 -20.88
CA LEU A 30 -20.52 33.09 -20.30
C LEU A 30 -19.98 33.05 -18.85
N ARG A 31 -18.96 33.86 -18.56
CA ARG A 31 -18.49 34.23 -17.20
C ARG A 31 -19.21 35.53 -16.75
N PRO A 32 -18.89 36.11 -15.58
CA PRO A 32 -19.31 35.71 -14.24
C PRO A 32 -20.12 36.84 -13.57
N SER A 33 -20.82 36.56 -12.46
CA SER A 33 -21.28 37.60 -11.55
C SER A 33 -20.96 37.23 -10.10
N VAL A 34 -20.31 38.18 -9.44
CA VAL A 34 -19.96 38.20 -8.03
C VAL A 34 -21.04 38.98 -7.30
N THR A 35 -21.69 38.38 -6.29
CA THR A 35 -22.17 39.09 -5.09
C THR A 35 -22.60 38.12 -3.98
N THR A 36 -21.81 38.15 -2.89
CA THR A 36 -22.21 38.35 -1.48
C THR A 36 -23.14 37.37 -0.75
N ALA A 37 -22.55 36.77 0.31
CA ALA A 37 -23.05 36.47 1.65
C ALA A 37 -24.46 35.89 1.84
N GLY A 38 -24.52 34.74 2.51
CA GLY A 38 -25.71 34.38 3.28
C GLY A 38 -25.84 32.90 3.64
N ALA A 39 -25.80 32.66 4.95
CA ALA A 39 -26.43 31.54 5.65
C ALA A 39 -25.76 30.16 5.60
N LEU A 40 -25.02 29.89 6.68
CA LEU A 40 -24.95 28.57 7.31
C LEU A 40 -26.34 27.90 7.31
N ARG A 41 -26.44 26.73 6.68
CA ARG A 41 -27.52 25.79 6.93
C ARG A 41 -26.93 24.55 7.57
N ALA A 42 -27.45 24.26 8.76
CA ALA A 42 -27.17 23.08 9.56
C ALA A 42 -27.35 21.81 8.72
N SER A 43 -26.29 21.00 8.66
CA SER A 43 -26.37 19.63 8.18
C SER A 43 -27.19 18.83 9.19
N THR A 44 -28.32 18.34 8.73
CA THR A 44 -29.16 17.36 9.42
C THR A 44 -28.34 16.10 9.71
N GLU A 45 -28.32 15.71 10.98
CA GLU A 45 -27.70 14.48 11.46
C GLU A 45 -28.30 13.25 10.77
N VAL A 46 -27.43 12.42 10.19
CA VAL A 46 -27.79 11.08 9.69
C VAL A 46 -27.77 10.12 10.88
N PRO A 47 -28.86 9.40 11.19
CA PRO A 47 -28.88 8.51 12.34
C PRO A 47 -27.97 7.29 12.09
N MET A 48 -26.93 7.15 12.92
CA MET A 48 -26.11 5.94 13.00
C MET A 48 -26.98 4.75 13.45
N ARG A 49 -27.37 3.92 12.48
CA ARG A 49 -27.99 2.62 12.75
C ARG A 49 -26.91 1.67 13.26
N ARG A 50 -26.89 1.40 14.57
CA ARG A 50 -26.02 0.38 15.17
C ARG A 50 -26.43 -1.01 14.66
N HIS A 51 -25.80 -1.48 13.59
CA HIS A 51 -25.89 -2.87 13.20
C HIS A 51 -25.03 -3.71 14.16
N ARG A 52 -25.68 -4.37 15.11
CA ARG A 52 -25.06 -5.47 15.87
C ARG A 52 -24.95 -6.68 14.95
N SER A 53 -23.75 -6.98 14.48
CA SER A 53 -23.45 -8.27 13.87
C SER A 53 -23.43 -9.36 14.95
N PRO A 54 -23.97 -10.56 14.70
CA PRO A 54 -23.92 -11.64 15.66
C PRO A 54 -22.48 -12.14 15.81
N VAL A 55 -21.99 -12.13 17.05
CA VAL A 55 -20.71 -12.71 17.45
C VAL A 55 -20.73 -14.20 17.08
N ARG A 56 -19.99 -14.56 16.04
CA ARG A 56 -19.78 -15.95 15.65
C ARG A 56 -18.88 -16.59 16.71
N GLN A 57 -19.46 -17.51 17.47
CA GLN A 57 -18.83 -18.31 18.52
C GLN A 57 -17.42 -18.76 18.14
N LEU A 58 -16.42 -18.33 18.94
CA LEU A 58 -15.10 -18.95 18.95
C LEU A 58 -15.27 -20.41 19.36
N ARG A 59 -14.77 -21.32 18.51
CA ARG A 59 -14.59 -22.73 18.87
C ARG A 59 -13.61 -22.80 20.04
N GLN A 60 -14.06 -23.45 21.10
CA GLN A 60 -13.32 -23.72 22.33
C GLN A 60 -12.15 -24.67 22.02
N TRP A 61 -10.94 -24.32 22.47
CA TRP A 61 -9.79 -25.24 22.47
C TRP A 61 -9.95 -26.26 23.61
N PRO A 62 -9.69 -27.56 23.39
CA PRO A 62 -9.80 -28.56 24.45
C PRO A 62 -8.71 -28.40 25.52
N ASN A 63 -9.16 -28.36 26.78
CA ASN A 63 -8.32 -28.51 27.96
C ASN A 63 -7.64 -29.90 27.95
N GLY A 64 -6.30 -29.91 27.91
CA GLY A 64 -5.48 -31.09 28.14
C GLY A 64 -4.49 -30.85 29.26
N GLN A 65 -4.92 -31.05 30.51
CA GLN A 65 -4.03 -31.16 31.66
C GLN A 65 -3.32 -32.52 31.63
N ARG A 66 -1.97 -32.54 31.76
CA ARG A 66 -1.27 -33.50 32.65
C ARG A 66 0.00 -32.86 33.22
N ALA A 67 0.14 -33.04 34.53
CA ALA A 67 1.23 -32.58 35.38
C ALA A 67 2.54 -33.37 35.14
N GLY A 68 3.67 -32.70 35.33
CA GLY A 68 5.00 -33.33 35.35
C GLY A 68 6.10 -32.37 35.79
N THR A 69 6.51 -32.50 37.05
CA THR A 69 7.78 -32.08 37.67
C THR A 69 8.26 -30.64 37.46
N ALA A 70 8.13 -29.85 38.53
CA ALA A 70 8.69 -28.52 38.71
C ALA A 70 10.24 -28.53 38.65
N GLY A 71 10.78 -28.37 37.44
CA GLY A 71 12.11 -27.82 37.25
C GLY A 71 12.06 -26.34 37.59
N ARG A 72 12.74 -25.93 38.67
CA ARG A 72 12.92 -24.51 39.04
C ARG A 72 13.73 -23.81 37.96
N CYS A 73 13.07 -23.38 36.88
CA CYS A 73 13.55 -22.27 36.08
C CYS A 73 13.45 -21.03 36.97
N ALA A 74 14.56 -20.69 37.64
CA ALA A 74 14.74 -19.36 38.19
C ALA A 74 14.62 -18.39 37.00
N ALA A 75 13.41 -17.87 36.80
CA ALA A 75 13.18 -16.73 35.93
C ALA A 75 14.02 -15.60 36.52
N ARG A 76 15.23 -15.44 35.96
CA ARG A 76 16.08 -14.30 36.22
C ARG A 76 15.24 -13.11 35.78
N ALA A 77 14.58 -12.46 36.74
CA ALA A 77 13.77 -11.29 36.50
C ALA A 77 14.69 -10.30 35.81
N ALA A 78 14.59 -10.24 34.47
CA ALA A 78 15.26 -9.23 33.70
C ALA A 78 14.82 -7.92 34.36
N ARG A 79 15.78 -7.20 34.95
CA ARG A 79 15.53 -5.88 35.52
C ARG A 79 14.76 -5.12 34.46
N ARG A 80 13.46 -4.93 34.68
CA ARG A 80 12.67 -3.98 33.90
C ARG A 80 13.30 -2.65 34.23
N LEU A 81 14.23 -2.21 33.39
CA LEU A 81 14.61 -0.80 33.38
C LEU A 81 13.29 -0.03 33.29
N PRO A 82 13.09 1.01 34.11
CA PRO A 82 11.87 1.79 34.02
C PRO A 82 11.71 2.22 32.56
N PHE A 83 10.52 1.99 32.00
CA PHE A 83 10.14 2.51 30.70
C PHE A 83 10.05 4.03 30.87
N MET A 84 11.18 4.72 30.76
CA MET A 84 11.26 6.16 30.88
C MET A 84 10.90 6.74 29.52
N ALA A 85 9.72 7.34 29.46
CA ALA A 85 9.33 8.15 28.33
C ALA A 85 10.27 9.37 28.25
N VAL A 86 10.79 9.64 27.06
CA VAL A 86 11.59 10.82 26.76
C VAL A 86 10.72 11.76 25.92
N THR A 87 10.88 13.07 26.08
CA THR A 87 10.29 14.03 25.14
C THR A 87 10.91 13.80 23.76
N PRO A 88 10.11 13.60 22.70
CA PRO A 88 10.64 13.22 21.39
C PRO A 88 11.45 14.36 20.74
N ASP A 89 12.55 13.98 20.12
CA ASP A 89 13.35 14.74 19.17
C ASP A 89 13.52 13.91 17.87
N PRO A 90 14.03 14.48 16.77
CA PRO A 90 14.13 13.74 15.50
C PRO A 90 14.97 12.46 15.57
N THR A 91 15.98 12.39 16.43
CA THR A 91 16.82 11.20 16.59
C THR A 91 16.08 10.14 17.40
N SER A 92 15.56 10.49 18.58
CA SER A 92 14.79 9.55 19.40
C SER A 92 13.53 9.04 18.70
N TYR A 93 12.88 9.86 17.88
CA TYR A 93 11.78 9.44 17.02
C TYR A 93 12.22 8.41 15.97
N ARG A 94 13.32 8.66 15.24
CA ARG A 94 13.85 7.73 14.21
C ARG A 94 14.26 6.39 14.81
N GLU A 95 14.89 6.41 15.98
CA GLU A 95 15.25 5.19 16.70
C GLU A 95 14.02 4.39 17.15
N ALA A 96 13.02 5.08 17.70
CA ALA A 96 11.77 4.46 18.15
C ALA A 96 10.96 3.88 16.98
N ILE A 97 10.72 4.66 15.92
CA ILE A 97 9.96 4.21 14.75
C ILE A 97 10.69 3.12 13.97
N GLY A 98 12.04 3.13 13.98
CA GLY A 98 12.85 2.07 13.39
C GLY A 98 12.69 0.70 14.05
N ARG A 99 12.06 0.63 15.24
CA ARG A 99 11.68 -0.64 15.88
C ARG A 99 10.39 -1.24 15.32
N PHE A 100 9.62 -0.48 14.55
CA PHE A 100 8.49 -1.02 13.80
C PHE A 100 9.01 -1.61 12.49
N ALA A 101 9.09 -2.95 12.44
CA ALA A 101 9.52 -3.65 11.24
C ALA A 101 8.47 -3.49 10.12
N THR A 102 8.93 -3.18 8.92
CA THR A 102 8.08 -2.98 7.74
C THR A 102 8.59 -3.81 6.56
N GLY A 103 7.70 -4.07 5.59
CA GLY A 103 8.14 -4.49 4.27
C GLY A 103 8.75 -3.31 3.50
N VAL A 104 9.46 -3.61 2.43
CA VAL A 104 9.99 -2.61 1.50
C VAL A 104 9.19 -2.64 0.20
N ALA A 105 8.81 -1.46 -0.28
CA ALA A 105 8.13 -1.32 -1.55
C ALA A 105 8.80 -0.26 -2.45
N VAL A 106 8.59 -0.39 -3.76
CA VAL A 106 8.88 0.67 -4.72
C VAL A 106 7.57 1.15 -5.32
N VAL A 107 7.31 2.45 -5.17
CA VAL A 107 6.25 3.09 -5.95
C VAL A 107 6.81 3.43 -7.32
N THR A 108 6.04 3.11 -8.35
CA THR A 108 6.36 3.43 -9.74
C THR A 108 5.17 4.13 -10.40
N CYS A 109 5.45 4.94 -11.41
CA CYS A 109 4.48 5.70 -12.16
C CYS A 109 5.01 5.90 -13.58
N ASP A 110 4.13 5.94 -14.57
CA ASP A 110 4.47 6.49 -15.88
C ASP A 110 3.99 7.94 -15.94
N GLY A 111 4.93 8.88 -15.75
CA GLY A 111 4.63 10.31 -15.68
C GLY A 111 4.80 11.01 -17.04
N PRO A 112 4.49 12.32 -17.12
CA PRO A 112 4.65 13.09 -18.35
C PRO A 112 6.08 13.12 -18.92
N GLN A 113 7.09 12.84 -18.09
CA GLN A 113 8.51 12.81 -18.44
C GLN A 113 9.05 11.36 -18.55
N GLY A 114 8.14 10.37 -18.59
CA GLY A 114 8.46 8.95 -18.57
C GLY A 114 8.40 8.31 -17.18
N PRO A 115 8.97 7.10 -17.02
CA PRO A 115 8.83 6.33 -15.80
C PRO A 115 9.54 7.00 -14.62
N SER A 116 8.89 6.98 -13.45
CA SER A 116 9.41 7.50 -12.20
C SER A 116 9.18 6.51 -11.07
N GLY A 117 10.12 6.39 -10.13
CA GLY A 117 9.98 5.49 -9.00
C GLY A 117 10.75 5.91 -7.75
N LEU A 118 10.29 5.41 -6.60
CA LEU A 118 10.92 5.65 -5.30
C LEU A 118 10.79 4.43 -4.39
N THR A 119 11.81 4.15 -3.60
CA THR A 119 11.74 3.17 -2.51
C THR A 119 11.11 3.79 -1.28
N THR A 120 10.15 3.09 -0.67
CA THR A 120 9.50 3.50 0.57
C THR A 120 9.10 2.28 1.38
N ASN A 121 9.03 2.47 2.68
CA ASN A 121 8.49 1.52 3.64
C ASN A 121 7.26 2.09 4.38
N ALA A 122 6.82 3.29 4.00
CA ALA A 122 5.64 3.96 4.54
C ALA A 122 4.42 3.65 3.67
N VAL A 123 4.05 2.37 3.62
CA VAL A 123 2.91 1.84 2.89
C VAL A 123 2.01 1.08 3.85
N SER A 124 0.69 1.26 3.74
CA SER A 124 -0.28 0.48 4.51
C SER A 124 -1.56 0.22 3.74
N SER A 125 -2.16 -0.94 3.96
CA SER A 125 -3.59 -1.16 3.64
C SER A 125 -4.43 -0.15 4.43
N LEU A 126 -5.49 0.38 3.81
CA LEU A 126 -6.35 1.39 4.41
C LEU A 126 -7.82 0.96 4.48
N SER A 127 -8.39 0.41 3.40
CA SER A 127 -9.82 0.05 3.34
C SER A 127 -10.09 -1.15 2.44
N LEU A 128 -11.19 -1.85 2.72
CA LEU A 128 -11.73 -2.93 1.87
C LEU A 128 -12.97 -2.51 1.07
N ASP A 129 -13.64 -1.43 1.47
CA ASP A 129 -14.79 -0.87 0.74
C ASP A 129 -14.75 0.68 0.84
N PRO A 130 -14.23 1.37 -0.19
CA PRO A 130 -13.56 0.84 -1.39
C PRO A 130 -12.17 0.25 -1.07
N LEU A 131 -11.58 -0.52 -1.99
CA LEU A 131 -10.21 -1.05 -1.85
C LEU A 131 -9.19 0.09 -1.90
N LEU A 132 -8.63 0.45 -0.74
CA LEU A 132 -7.66 1.54 -0.61
C LEU A 132 -6.36 1.11 0.07
N LEU A 133 -5.26 1.66 -0.39
CA LEU A 133 -3.97 1.69 0.31
C LEU A 133 -3.46 3.14 0.43
N LEU A 134 -2.50 3.36 1.31
CA LEU A 134 -1.79 4.63 1.43
C LEU A 134 -0.29 4.46 1.19
N VAL A 135 0.33 5.52 0.68
CA VAL A 135 1.78 5.67 0.59
C VAL A 135 2.17 7.08 1.01
N CYS A 136 3.22 7.22 1.82
CA CYS A 136 3.80 8.52 2.15
C CYS A 136 4.96 8.85 1.21
N PHE A 137 4.91 10.04 0.59
CA PHE A 137 5.94 10.58 -0.29
C PHE A 137 6.63 11.75 0.40
N ASP A 138 7.96 11.84 0.33
CA ASP A 138 8.67 13.06 0.67
C ASP A 138 8.20 14.20 -0.25
N ASN A 139 7.98 15.41 0.30
CA ASN A 139 7.46 16.55 -0.48
C ASN A 139 8.41 17.01 -1.60
N THR A 140 9.69 16.63 -1.56
CA THR A 140 10.70 16.90 -2.61
C THR A 140 10.82 15.79 -3.64
N SER A 141 10.02 14.72 -3.53
CA SER A 141 10.08 13.56 -4.42
C SER A 141 9.65 13.88 -5.84
N ARG A 142 10.54 13.63 -6.81
CA ARG A 142 10.20 13.65 -8.25
C ARG A 142 9.06 12.68 -8.60
N THR A 143 8.98 11.57 -7.87
CA THR A 143 7.95 10.55 -8.07
C THR A 143 6.60 11.02 -7.56
N LEU A 144 6.54 11.85 -6.50
CA LEU A 144 5.28 12.48 -6.07
C LEU A 144 4.70 13.35 -7.18
N GLU A 145 5.53 14.17 -7.82
CA GLU A 145 5.10 15.03 -8.92
C GLU A 145 4.66 14.22 -10.16
N ALA A 146 5.36 13.12 -10.46
CA ALA A 146 4.93 12.20 -11.51
C ALA A 146 3.55 11.58 -11.21
N VAL A 147 3.33 11.09 -9.98
CA VAL A 147 2.04 10.52 -9.55
C VAL A 147 0.93 11.56 -9.57
N ARG A 148 1.22 12.79 -9.12
CA ARG A 148 0.27 13.91 -9.18
C ARG A 148 -0.15 14.23 -10.61
N GLY A 149 0.80 14.23 -11.55
CA GLY A 149 0.54 14.51 -12.96
C GLY A 149 -0.19 13.37 -13.69
N ALA A 150 0.16 12.11 -13.39
CA ALA A 150 -0.42 10.94 -14.05
C ALA A 150 -1.75 10.49 -13.43
N GLY A 151 -1.99 10.78 -12.16
CA GLY A 151 -3.18 10.35 -11.42
C GLY A 151 -3.25 8.84 -11.18
N ARG A 152 -2.16 8.10 -11.40
CA ARG A 152 -2.07 6.64 -11.26
C ARG A 152 -0.67 6.25 -10.82
N PHE A 153 -0.54 5.13 -10.13
CA PHE A 153 0.75 4.60 -9.68
C PHE A 153 0.66 3.11 -9.38
N ALA A 154 1.79 2.41 -9.40
CA ALA A 154 1.90 1.05 -8.92
C ALA A 154 2.71 1.01 -7.62
N VAL A 155 2.34 0.09 -6.71
CA VAL A 155 3.12 -0.23 -5.52
C VAL A 155 3.66 -1.63 -5.68
N ASN A 156 4.98 -1.80 -5.70
CA ASN A 156 5.67 -3.08 -5.89
C ASN A 156 6.30 -3.50 -4.56
N VAL A 157 5.83 -4.58 -3.94
CA VAL A 157 6.38 -5.12 -2.69
C VAL A 157 7.56 -6.03 -3.04
N LEU A 158 8.72 -5.77 -2.44
CA LEU A 158 9.97 -6.39 -2.86
C LEU A 158 10.23 -7.75 -2.19
N ALA A 159 10.86 -8.65 -2.94
CA ALA A 159 11.36 -9.92 -2.45
C ALA A 159 12.69 -9.75 -1.69
N ALA A 160 13.00 -10.70 -0.80
CA ALA A 160 14.15 -10.65 0.10
C ALA A 160 15.51 -10.46 -0.62
N HIS A 161 15.63 -10.89 -1.87
CA HIS A 161 16.86 -10.73 -2.67
C HIS A 161 16.99 -9.37 -3.35
N GLN A 162 15.96 -8.51 -3.34
CA GLN A 162 15.89 -7.26 -4.09
C GLN A 162 16.41 -6.03 -3.31
N ALA A 163 17.34 -6.22 -2.37
CA ALA A 163 17.92 -5.12 -1.59
C ALA A 163 18.70 -4.11 -2.44
N ASP A 164 19.41 -4.59 -3.47
CA ASP A 164 20.15 -3.73 -4.41
C ASP A 164 19.19 -2.88 -5.25
N LEU A 165 18.11 -3.49 -5.76
CA LEU A 165 17.04 -2.79 -6.45
C LEU A 165 16.41 -1.70 -5.55
N ALA A 166 16.13 -2.03 -4.29
CA ALA A 166 15.60 -1.07 -3.33
C ALA A 166 16.56 0.12 -3.13
N SER A 167 17.87 -0.14 -3.14
CA SER A 167 18.91 0.89 -3.00
C SER A 167 18.97 1.81 -4.22
N VAL A 168 18.80 1.27 -5.43
CA VAL A 168 18.73 2.06 -6.69
C VAL A 168 17.58 3.07 -6.62
N PHE A 169 16.38 2.62 -6.26
CA PHE A 169 15.20 3.49 -6.20
C PHE A 169 15.22 4.46 -4.99
N ALA A 170 15.97 4.16 -3.93
CA ALA A 170 16.21 5.05 -2.79
C ALA A 170 17.25 6.14 -3.09
N SER A 171 18.07 5.98 -4.13
CA SER A 171 19.12 6.94 -4.50
C SER A 171 18.56 8.24 -5.09
N LYS A 172 19.42 9.26 -5.17
CA LYS A 172 19.12 10.55 -5.81
C LYS A 172 19.38 10.57 -7.33
N ARG A 173 19.70 9.42 -7.94
CA ARG A 173 19.91 9.28 -9.39
C ARG A 173 18.69 9.75 -10.19
N GLU A 174 18.90 10.14 -11.44
CA GLU A 174 17.83 10.51 -12.34
C GLU A 174 16.92 9.30 -12.62
N GLN A 175 15.65 9.55 -12.92
CA GLN A 175 14.67 8.46 -13.05
C GLN A 175 15.07 7.48 -14.16
N HIS A 176 15.48 7.99 -15.33
CA HIS A 176 15.91 7.13 -16.44
C HIS A 176 17.10 6.23 -16.08
N GLU A 177 18.03 6.69 -15.25
CA GLU A 177 19.17 5.89 -14.77
C GLU A 177 18.69 4.74 -13.86
N LYS A 178 17.75 5.04 -12.95
CA LYS A 178 17.15 4.01 -12.08
C LYS A 178 16.49 2.89 -12.87
N PHE A 179 15.66 3.25 -13.85
CA PHE A 179 14.93 2.28 -14.67
C PHE A 179 15.82 1.54 -15.68
N ALA A 180 17.01 2.06 -16.00
CA ALA A 180 17.99 1.36 -16.84
C ALA A 180 18.70 0.22 -16.07
N GLU A 181 18.79 0.30 -14.75
CA GLU A 181 19.45 -0.71 -13.90
C GLU A 181 18.52 -1.84 -13.44
N VAL A 182 17.21 -1.72 -13.69
CA VAL A 182 16.21 -2.66 -13.17
C VAL A 182 15.31 -3.21 -14.27
N THR A 183 15.05 -4.51 -14.23
CA THR A 183 14.08 -5.12 -15.12
C THR A 183 12.66 -4.82 -14.64
N HIS A 184 11.85 -4.34 -15.56
CA HIS A 184 10.45 -4.00 -15.33
C HIS A 184 9.68 -4.19 -16.61
N ARG A 185 8.36 -4.34 -16.46
CA ARG A 185 7.41 -4.43 -17.57
C ARG A 185 6.25 -3.50 -17.35
N VAL A 186 5.43 -3.28 -18.38
CA VAL A 186 4.24 -2.43 -18.26
C VAL A 186 3.03 -3.31 -18.01
N GLU A 187 2.38 -3.11 -16.86
CA GLU A 187 1.12 -3.76 -16.47
C GLU A 187 0.09 -2.68 -16.16
N HIS A 188 -1.11 -2.78 -16.74
CA HIS A 188 -2.16 -1.75 -16.60
C HIS A 188 -1.69 -0.32 -16.92
N GLY A 189 -0.70 -0.17 -17.82
CA GLY A 189 -0.10 1.12 -18.16
C GLY A 189 0.80 1.71 -17.07
N LEU A 190 1.30 0.88 -16.17
CA LEU A 190 2.22 1.28 -15.09
C LEU A 190 3.47 0.39 -15.12
N PRO A 191 4.67 0.94 -14.84
CA PRO A 191 5.87 0.12 -14.69
C PRO A 191 5.71 -0.78 -13.46
N VAL A 192 5.82 -2.09 -13.63
CA VAL A 192 5.83 -3.09 -12.55
C VAL A 192 7.16 -3.80 -12.57
N LEU A 193 7.76 -3.94 -11.38
CA LEU A 193 9.07 -4.55 -11.23
C LEU A 193 8.96 -6.08 -11.32
N ASP A 194 9.94 -6.68 -11.99
CA ASP A 194 10.04 -8.14 -12.04
C ASP A 194 10.43 -8.68 -10.65
N ASP A 195 10.02 -9.92 -10.36
CA ASP A 195 10.24 -10.63 -9.09
C ASP A 195 9.70 -9.96 -7.80
N ALA A 196 8.92 -8.87 -7.93
CA ALA A 196 8.17 -8.32 -6.81
C ALA A 196 7.15 -9.33 -6.30
N ILE A 197 7.13 -9.57 -4.98
CA ILE A 197 6.24 -10.57 -4.37
C ILE A 197 4.77 -10.18 -4.45
N ALA A 198 4.49 -8.90 -4.63
CA ALA A 198 3.16 -8.38 -4.90
C ALA A 198 3.25 -7.05 -5.63
N TRP A 199 2.24 -6.74 -6.44
CA TRP A 199 2.07 -5.40 -6.97
C TRP A 199 0.61 -4.99 -7.00
N PHE A 200 0.37 -3.68 -6.88
CA PHE A 200 -0.95 -3.08 -6.86
C PHE A 200 -1.00 -1.93 -7.86
N ALA A 201 -1.85 -2.01 -8.89
CA ALA A 201 -2.15 -0.88 -9.75
C ALA A 201 -3.19 0.02 -9.08
N CYS A 202 -2.87 1.30 -8.93
CA CYS A 202 -3.70 2.25 -8.19
C CYS A 202 -4.08 3.44 -9.09
N GLU A 203 -5.33 3.88 -8.94
CA GLU A 203 -5.73 5.24 -9.28
C GLU A 203 -5.53 6.13 -8.05
N LEU A 204 -5.02 7.34 -8.26
CA LEU A 204 -4.84 8.31 -7.20
C LEU A 204 -6.23 8.78 -6.73
N HIS A 205 -6.56 8.48 -5.48
CA HIS A 205 -7.81 8.87 -4.85
C HIS A 205 -7.70 10.23 -4.16
N ASP A 206 -6.63 10.47 -3.41
CA ASP A 206 -6.41 11.75 -2.72
C ASP A 206 -4.91 11.97 -2.39
N LEU A 207 -4.54 13.22 -2.14
CA LEU A 207 -3.24 13.64 -1.63
C LEU A 207 -3.45 14.55 -0.42
N LEU A 208 -3.07 14.06 0.76
CA LEU A 208 -3.26 14.75 2.04
C LEU A 208 -1.92 15.26 2.59
N PRO A 209 -1.88 16.44 3.22
CA PRO A 209 -0.66 16.92 3.89
C PRO A 209 -0.33 16.04 5.11
N GLY A 210 0.94 15.71 5.28
CA GLY A 210 1.47 14.88 6.36
C GLY A 210 2.72 15.46 7.03
N GLY A 211 2.89 16.79 7.01
CA GLY A 211 4.10 17.47 7.46
C GLY A 211 5.11 17.66 6.33
N ASP A 212 6.31 17.11 6.49
CA ASP A 212 7.34 17.07 5.43
C ASP A 212 7.06 16.00 4.35
N HIS A 213 5.98 15.24 4.53
CA HIS A 213 5.48 14.26 3.58
C HIS A 213 4.06 14.59 3.09
N THR A 214 3.71 14.02 1.94
CA THR A 214 2.35 13.95 1.40
C THR A 214 1.87 12.51 1.48
N ILE A 215 0.68 12.30 2.03
CA ILE A 215 0.01 11.00 2.11
C ILE A 215 -0.83 10.82 0.84
N GLY A 216 -0.43 9.90 -0.03
CA GLY A 216 -1.20 9.52 -1.20
C GLY A 216 -2.11 8.33 -0.91
N LEU A 217 -3.40 8.50 -1.19
CA LEU A 217 -4.39 7.42 -1.15
C LEU A 217 -4.54 6.83 -2.55
N GLY A 218 -4.36 5.52 -2.67
CA GLY A 218 -4.52 4.78 -3.91
C GLY A 218 -5.75 3.89 -3.88
N ARG A 219 -6.66 4.06 -4.84
CA ARG A 219 -7.74 3.10 -5.12
C ARG A 219 -7.18 1.96 -5.94
N VAL A 220 -7.16 0.76 -5.37
CA VAL A 220 -6.61 -0.42 -6.02
C VAL A 220 -7.55 -0.86 -7.14
N THR A 221 -7.01 -0.99 -8.35
CA THR A 221 -7.73 -1.38 -9.57
C THR A 221 -7.28 -2.73 -10.12
N ALA A 222 -6.05 -3.16 -9.81
CA ALA A 222 -5.56 -4.51 -10.09
C ALA A 222 -4.48 -4.91 -9.07
N VAL A 223 -4.31 -6.21 -8.86
CA VAL A 223 -3.36 -6.78 -7.89
C VAL A 223 -2.80 -8.09 -8.42
N HIS A 224 -1.54 -8.36 -8.07
CA HIS A 224 -0.89 -9.66 -8.19
C HIS A 224 -0.12 -9.98 -6.91
N HIS A 225 0.05 -11.26 -6.59
CA HIS A 225 0.92 -11.70 -5.51
C HIS A 225 1.53 -13.08 -5.81
N GLU A 226 2.73 -13.31 -5.28
CA GLU A 226 3.46 -14.58 -5.31
C GLU A 226 3.42 -15.20 -3.89
N PRO A 227 2.63 -16.27 -3.66
CA PRO A 227 2.39 -16.80 -2.32
C PRO A 227 3.62 -17.37 -1.61
N GLN A 228 4.66 -17.75 -2.34
CA GLN A 228 5.80 -18.50 -1.79
C GLN A 228 7.07 -17.66 -1.62
N ALA A 229 7.08 -16.41 -2.08
CA ALA A 229 8.26 -15.55 -2.02
C ALA A 229 8.41 -14.87 -0.65
N ALA A 230 9.65 -14.88 -0.12
CA ALA A 230 9.97 -14.18 1.12
C ALA A 230 10.11 -12.65 0.88
N PRO A 231 9.56 -11.79 1.76
CA PRO A 231 9.64 -10.34 1.60
C PRO A 231 10.99 -9.77 2.04
N LEU A 232 11.38 -8.66 1.41
CA LEU A 232 12.41 -7.78 1.93
C LEU A 232 11.86 -6.97 3.11
N LEU A 233 12.56 -7.01 4.24
CA LEU A 233 12.19 -6.27 5.44
C LEU A 233 13.12 -5.09 5.68
N TRP A 234 12.58 -4.05 6.30
CA TRP A 234 13.34 -2.94 6.87
C TRP A 234 13.16 -2.90 8.38
N PHE A 235 14.26 -2.97 9.12
CA PHE A 235 14.24 -2.94 10.58
C PHE A 235 15.51 -2.34 11.15
N GLY A 236 15.36 -1.39 12.08
CA GLY A 236 16.48 -0.75 12.76
C GLY A 236 17.45 -0.02 11.82
N GLY A 237 16.96 0.49 10.68
CA GLY A 237 17.78 1.21 9.71
C GLY A 237 18.54 0.34 8.71
N GLY A 238 18.16 -0.93 8.53
CA GLY A 238 18.76 -1.77 7.50
C GLY A 238 17.86 -2.88 6.99
N TYR A 239 18.26 -3.47 5.86
CA TYR A 239 17.57 -4.60 5.24
C TYR A 239 17.69 -5.87 6.08
N ARG A 240 16.61 -6.67 6.12
CA ARG A 240 16.52 -7.96 6.82
C ARG A 240 15.70 -8.95 5.98
N ALA A 241 15.82 -10.23 6.30
CA ALA A 241 14.99 -11.31 5.76
C ALA A 241 14.14 -11.95 6.88
N ILE A 242 13.07 -12.64 6.50
CA ILE A 242 12.37 -13.56 7.43
C ILE A 242 13.30 -14.76 7.67
N GLY A 243 13.51 -15.11 8.94
CA GLY A 243 14.36 -16.22 9.37
C GLY A 243 13.65 -17.57 9.40
#